data_AF-A0A6A7BV37-F1
#
_entry.id   AF-A0A6A7BV37-F1
#
_cell.length_a   1.000
_cell.length_b   1.000
_cell.length_c   1.000
_cell.angle_alpha   90.00
_cell.angle_beta   90.00
_cell.angle_gamma   90.00
#
_symmetry.space_group_name_H-M   'P 1'
#
loop_
_entity.id
_entity.type
_entity.pdbx_description
1 polymer ?
#
loop_
_entity_poly.entity_id
_entity_poly.type
_entity_poly.pdbx_seq_one_letter_code
_entity_poly.pdbx_strand_id
1 'polypeptide(L)'
;MLLLNLKLLIDIRSIRLTCALFAHLNNHSVELVRLVEIFAICSPISRTFLNLSPNELLAMQKKLARRACFIANAVNNRNEYFLPALLDPEDSLGQMMEMYTNQGPDEAAMAVQIEYPVWYSTAGALDLIYACLGKSRDKDHVCACLFNGHDVAGMMELYLNDVV
;
A
#
# COMPACT_ATOMS: atom_id res chain seq x y z
N MET A 1 0.35 -10.86 6.27
CA MET A 1 1.24 -9.87 6.97
C MET A 1 1.68 -8.71 6.10
N LEU A 2 2.03 -8.92 4.81
CA LEU A 2 2.40 -7.83 3.88
C LEU A 2 1.27 -6.80 3.73
N LEU A 3 0.07 -7.28 3.35
CA LEU A 3 -1.12 -6.46 3.15
C LEU A 3 -1.44 -5.53 4.33
N LEU A 4 -1.32 -6.04 5.56
CA LEU A 4 -1.51 -5.24 6.77
C LEU A 4 -0.51 -4.08 6.86
N ASN A 5 0.77 -4.31 6.58
CA ASN A 5 1.77 -3.23 6.62
C ASN A 5 1.48 -2.18 5.54
N LEU A 6 1.06 -2.61 4.34
CA LEU A 6 0.67 -1.70 3.25
C LEU A 6 -0.57 -0.89 3.62
N LYS A 7 -1.60 -1.53 4.20
CA LYS A 7 -2.80 -0.83 4.67
C LYS A 7 -2.46 0.23 5.73
N LEU A 8 -1.61 -0.10 6.70
CA LEU A 8 -1.18 0.87 7.71
C LEU A 8 -0.34 2.00 7.12
N LEU A 9 0.46 1.75 6.08
CA LEU A 9 1.18 2.81 5.35
C LEU A 9 0.21 3.76 4.63
N ILE A 10 -0.82 3.22 4.00
CA ILE A 10 -1.89 4.01 3.35
C ILE A 10 -2.61 4.84 4.40
N ASP A 11 -2.98 4.26 5.55
CA ASP A 11 -3.65 4.99 6.62
C ASP A 11 -2.77 6.11 7.21
N ILE A 12 -1.47 5.86 7.45
CA ILE A 12 -0.54 6.91 7.92
C ILE A 12 -0.46 8.05 6.90
N ARG A 13 -0.45 7.76 5.60
CA ARG A 13 -0.46 8.78 4.56
C ARG A 13 -1.74 9.61 4.64
N SER A 14 -2.90 8.97 4.71
CA SER A 14 -4.19 9.66 4.82
C SER A 14 -4.26 10.54 6.07
N ILE A 15 -3.76 10.06 7.21
CA ILE A 15 -3.65 10.85 8.45
C ILE A 15 -2.78 12.09 8.22
N ARG A 16 -1.58 11.92 7.65
CA ARG A 16 -0.66 13.05 7.41
C ARG A 16 -1.24 14.10 6.45
N LEU A 17 -1.88 13.66 5.37
CA LEU A 17 -2.55 14.55 4.42
C LEU A 17 -3.70 15.31 5.10
N THR A 18 -4.48 14.61 5.91
CA THR A 18 -5.58 15.20 6.68
C THR A 18 -5.07 16.26 7.66
N CYS A 19 -4.02 15.96 8.44
CA CYS A 19 -3.40 16.93 9.33
C CYS A 19 -2.85 18.15 8.59
N ALA A 20 -2.20 17.95 7.43
CA ALA A 20 -1.69 19.05 6.61
C ALA A 20 -2.82 19.92 6.06
N LEU A 21 -3.88 19.31 5.54
CA LEU A 21 -5.08 20.02 5.08
C LEU A 21 -5.68 20.85 6.22
N PHE A 22 -5.85 20.29 7.41
CA PHE A 22 -6.39 21.05 8.55
C PHE A 22 -5.49 22.20 9.01
N ALA A 23 -4.17 22.04 8.98
CA ALA A 23 -3.25 23.13 9.28
C ALA A 23 -3.36 24.29 8.28
N HIS A 24 -3.70 23.99 7.02
CA HIS A 24 -3.94 25.00 5.98
C HIS A 24 -5.35 25.61 6.02
N LEU A 25 -6.35 24.83 6.44
CA LEU A 25 -7.78 25.17 6.39
C LEU A 25 -8.26 25.94 7.65
N ASN A 26 -7.43 26.81 8.25
CA ASN A 26 -7.61 27.54 9.52
C ASN A 26 -8.98 28.27 9.77
N ASN A 27 -9.96 28.19 8.86
CA ASN A 27 -11.26 28.86 8.93
C ASN A 27 -12.50 28.02 8.51
N HIS A 28 -12.42 26.68 8.40
CA HIS A 28 -13.57 25.87 7.95
C HIS A 28 -14.41 25.26 9.08
N SER A 29 -15.68 24.94 8.74
CA SER A 29 -16.67 24.40 9.68
C SER A 29 -16.20 23.09 10.31
N VAL A 30 -16.48 22.92 11.60
CA VAL A 30 -16.22 21.70 12.38
C VAL A 30 -16.78 20.44 11.68
N GLU A 31 -17.83 20.60 10.86
CA GLU A 31 -18.41 19.54 10.03
C GLU A 31 -17.47 19.00 8.95
N LEU A 32 -16.75 19.87 8.23
CA LEU A 32 -15.78 19.44 7.21
C LEU A 32 -14.62 18.69 7.85
N VAL A 33 -14.17 19.15 9.02
CA VAL A 33 -13.12 18.48 9.80
C VAL A 33 -13.57 17.07 10.19
N ARG A 34 -14.79 16.94 10.75
CA ARG A 34 -15.34 15.64 11.12
C ARG A 34 -15.53 14.70 9.94
N LEU A 35 -15.98 15.21 8.79
CA LEU A 35 -16.14 14.39 7.59
C LEU A 35 -14.80 13.84 7.12
N VAL A 36 -13.77 14.69 7.05
CA VAL A 36 -12.43 14.24 6.64
C VAL A 36 -11.86 13.26 7.67
N GLU A 37 -12.03 13.46 8.98
CA GLU A 37 -11.59 12.48 10.00
C GLU A 37 -12.27 11.11 9.84
N ILE A 38 -13.56 11.08 9.51
CA ILE A 38 -14.31 9.84 9.29
C ILE A 38 -13.82 9.11 8.02
N PHE A 39 -13.56 9.85 6.95
CA PHE A 39 -13.21 9.27 5.65
C PHE A 39 -11.71 9.04 5.44
N ALA A 40 -10.84 9.74 6.17
CA ALA A 40 -9.39 9.60 6.04
C ALA A 40 -8.81 8.42 6.83
N ILE A 41 -9.53 7.88 7.83
CA ILE A 41 -8.97 6.91 8.78
C ILE A 41 -9.73 5.58 8.65
N CYS A 42 -9.25 4.76 7.73
CA CYS A 42 -10.00 3.58 7.29
C CYS A 42 -9.60 2.28 7.99
N SER A 43 -8.89 2.28 9.13
CA SER A 43 -8.78 1.07 9.96
C SER A 43 -8.88 1.35 11.47
N PRO A 44 -9.47 0.43 12.25
CA PRO A 44 -9.47 0.54 13.70
C PRO A 44 -8.05 0.60 14.30
N ILE A 45 -7.09 -0.08 13.66
CA ILE A 45 -5.70 -0.15 14.11
C ILE A 45 -5.01 1.21 13.94
N SER A 46 -5.23 1.89 12.81
CA SER A 46 -4.59 3.18 12.52
C SER A 46 -5.12 4.34 13.37
N ARG A 47 -6.25 4.18 14.08
CA ARG A 47 -6.73 5.19 15.04
C ARG A 47 -5.71 5.51 16.12
N THR A 48 -4.89 4.53 16.50
CA THR A 48 -3.79 4.72 17.47
C THR A 48 -2.74 5.71 16.97
N PHE A 49 -2.65 5.96 15.66
CA PHE A 49 -1.67 6.86 15.08
C PHE A 49 -2.09 8.33 15.12
N LEU A 50 -3.36 8.63 15.39
CA LEU A 50 -3.86 10.02 15.48
C LEU A 50 -3.18 10.85 16.57
N ASN A 51 -2.79 10.19 17.66
CA ASN A 51 -2.17 10.84 18.81
C ASN A 51 -0.66 10.97 18.68
N LEU A 52 -0.08 10.47 17.57
CA LEU A 52 1.36 10.54 17.33
C LEU A 52 1.75 11.91 16.78
N SER A 53 2.88 12.43 17.24
CA SER A 53 3.50 13.60 16.65
C SER A 53 3.93 13.34 15.20
N PRO A 54 4.14 14.39 14.37
CA PRO A 54 4.62 14.23 13.00
C PRO A 54 5.91 13.40 12.88
N ASN A 55 6.82 13.54 13.84
CA ASN A 55 8.08 12.78 13.88
C ASN A 55 7.85 11.30 14.19
N GLU A 56 6.94 10.98 15.10
CA GLU A 56 6.57 9.60 15.43
C GLU A 56 5.83 8.93 14.28
N LEU A 57 4.92 9.64 13.60
CA LEU A 57 4.27 9.17 12.37
C LEU A 57 5.28 8.84 11.28
N LEU A 58 6.29 9.71 11.08
CA LEU A 58 7.36 9.47 10.12
C LEU A 58 8.22 8.26 10.51
N ALA A 59 8.53 8.10 11.79
CA ALA A 59 9.28 6.94 12.28
C ALA A 59 8.50 5.63 12.09
N MET A 60 7.19 5.64 12.38
CA MET A 60 6.30 4.51 12.15
C MET A 60 6.18 4.17 10.67
N GLN A 61 6.02 5.16 9.80
CA GLN A 61 6.01 4.97 8.36
C GLN A 61 7.29 4.26 7.89
N LYS A 62 8.47 4.75 8.28
CA LYS A 62 9.76 4.13 7.93
C LYS A 62 9.85 2.68 8.44
N LYS A 63 9.35 2.41 9.64
CA LYS A 63 9.34 1.07 10.24
C LYS A 63 8.43 0.11 9.48
N LEU A 64 7.23 0.55 9.11
CA LEU A 64 6.28 -0.25 8.33
C LEU A 64 6.77 -0.48 6.91
N ALA A 65 7.36 0.53 6.26
CA ALA A 65 7.97 0.40 4.94
C ALA A 65 9.09 -0.65 4.92
N ARG A 66 10.01 -0.60 5.89
CA ARG A 66 11.06 -1.63 6.08
C ARG A 66 10.49 -3.04 6.18
N ARG A 67 9.44 -3.21 6.99
CA ARG A 67 8.79 -4.51 7.18
C ARG A 67 8.08 -4.97 5.93
N ALA A 68 7.34 -4.09 5.25
CA ALA A 68 6.68 -4.40 4.00
C ALA A 68 7.70 -4.87 2.94
N CYS A 69 8.83 -4.16 2.80
CA CYS A 69 9.90 -4.55 1.88
C CYS A 69 10.50 -5.91 2.22
N PHE A 70 10.84 -6.13 3.49
CA PHE A 70 11.38 -7.39 3.95
C PHE A 70 10.42 -8.56 3.65
N ILE A 71 9.13 -8.38 3.94
CA ILE A 71 8.12 -9.41 3.69
C ILE A 71 7.90 -9.61 2.18
N ALA A 72 7.85 -8.54 1.39
CA ALA A 72 7.70 -8.62 -0.06
C ALA A 72 8.87 -9.39 -0.70
N ASN A 73 10.11 -9.09 -0.29
CA ASN A 73 11.29 -9.83 -0.72
C ASN A 73 11.23 -11.31 -0.30
N ALA A 74 10.79 -11.60 0.92
CA ALA A 74 10.63 -12.98 1.39
C ALA A 74 9.56 -13.74 0.59
N VAL A 75 8.44 -13.09 0.26
CA VAL A 75 7.38 -13.65 -0.59
C VAL A 75 7.94 -13.93 -1.99
N ASN A 76 8.60 -12.95 -2.60
CA ASN A 76 9.17 -13.09 -3.94
C ASN A 76 10.29 -14.13 -4.02
N ASN A 77 11.10 -14.26 -2.96
CA ASN A 77 12.15 -15.29 -2.90
C ASN A 77 11.56 -16.70 -2.67
N ARG A 78 10.36 -16.81 -2.10
CA ARG A 78 9.68 -18.09 -1.89
C ARG A 78 8.96 -18.57 -3.16
N ASN A 79 8.29 -17.66 -3.85
CA ASN A 79 7.64 -17.92 -5.12
C ASN A 79 7.67 -16.63 -5.95
N GLU A 80 8.52 -16.59 -6.97
CA GLU A 80 8.72 -15.40 -7.80
C GLU A 80 7.52 -15.08 -8.70
N TYR A 81 6.63 -16.06 -8.93
CA TYR A 81 5.43 -15.92 -9.74
C TYR A 81 4.29 -15.23 -8.98
N PHE A 82 4.33 -15.20 -7.65
CA PHE A 82 3.21 -14.70 -6.84
C PHE A 82 2.92 -13.22 -7.05
N LEU A 83 3.92 -12.32 -6.95
CA LEU A 83 3.68 -10.89 -7.10
C LEU A 83 3.21 -10.50 -8.51
N PRO A 84 3.79 -11.05 -9.61
CA PRO A 84 3.25 -10.87 -10.95
C PRO A 84 1.80 -11.35 -11.06
N ALA A 85 1.50 -12.57 -10.62
CA ALA A 85 0.16 -13.14 -10.65
C ALA A 85 -0.86 -12.34 -9.80
N LEU A 86 -0.41 -11.70 -8.72
CA LEU A 86 -1.25 -10.85 -7.88
C LEU A 86 -1.60 -9.51 -8.57
N LEU A 87 -0.67 -8.97 -9.36
CA LEU A 87 -0.85 -7.69 -10.08
C LEU A 87 -1.56 -7.84 -11.42
N ASP A 88 -1.39 -8.99 -12.08
CA ASP A 88 -2.08 -9.35 -13.31
C ASP A 88 -2.82 -10.69 -13.09
N PRO A 89 -3.99 -10.63 -12.45
CA PRO A 89 -4.66 -11.81 -11.92
C PRO A 89 -5.53 -12.53 -12.95
N GLU A 90 -5.77 -11.97 -14.14
CA GLU A 90 -6.74 -12.54 -15.10
C GLU A 90 -6.45 -14.00 -15.43
N ASP A 91 -5.19 -14.28 -15.81
CA ASP A 91 -4.73 -15.63 -16.11
C ASP A 91 -4.79 -16.54 -14.87
N SER A 92 -4.41 -16.01 -13.70
CA SER A 92 -4.32 -16.77 -12.46
C SER A 92 -5.69 -17.12 -11.87
N LEU A 93 -6.68 -16.24 -12.03
CA LEU A 93 -8.05 -16.45 -11.52
C LEU A 93 -8.83 -17.42 -12.40
N GLY A 94 -8.54 -17.47 -13.70
CA GLY A 94 -9.16 -18.39 -14.65
C GLY A 94 -8.51 -19.77 -14.76
N GLN A 95 -7.29 -19.93 -14.20
CA GLN A 95 -6.52 -21.16 -14.37
C GLN A 95 -7.15 -22.34 -13.62
N MET A 96 -7.57 -23.35 -14.39
CA MET A 96 -7.89 -24.67 -13.86
C MET A 96 -6.57 -25.43 -13.65
N MET A 97 -6.26 -25.77 -12.39
CA MET A 97 -5.01 -26.47 -12.07
C MET A 97 -5.08 -27.93 -12.51
N GLU A 98 -4.28 -28.29 -13.51
CA GLU A 98 -4.13 -29.68 -13.95
C GLU A 98 -3.06 -30.43 -13.16
N MET A 99 -2.01 -29.72 -12.73
CA MET A 99 -0.91 -30.26 -11.93
C MET A 99 -0.43 -29.21 -10.91
N TYR A 100 0.03 -29.67 -9.74
CA TYR A 100 0.60 -28.80 -8.71
C TYR A 100 2.12 -28.84 -8.76
N THR A 101 2.73 -27.67 -8.97
CA THR A 101 4.18 -27.49 -8.91
C THR A 101 4.54 -26.64 -7.71
N ASN A 102 5.28 -27.20 -6.76
CA ASN A 102 5.78 -26.47 -5.59
C ASN A 102 6.71 -25.32 -6.02
N GLN A 103 6.48 -24.13 -5.51
CA GLN A 103 7.14 -22.86 -5.86
C GLN A 103 7.02 -22.46 -7.34
N GLY A 104 6.12 -23.13 -8.07
CA GLY A 104 5.85 -22.85 -9.47
C GLY A 104 4.70 -21.86 -9.67
N PRO A 105 4.35 -21.60 -10.94
CA PRO A 105 3.23 -20.74 -11.31
C PRO A 105 1.89 -21.27 -10.78
N ASP A 106 1.71 -22.60 -10.69
CA ASP A 106 0.45 -23.20 -10.21
C ASP A 106 0.21 -22.90 -8.71
N GLU A 107 1.25 -22.95 -7.87
CA GLU A 107 1.14 -22.56 -6.46
C GLU A 107 0.83 -21.06 -6.34
N ALA A 108 1.43 -20.22 -7.18
CA ALA A 108 1.15 -18.79 -7.21
C ALA A 108 -0.29 -18.48 -7.62
N ALA A 109 -0.78 -19.12 -8.68
CA ALA A 109 -2.16 -18.98 -9.14
C ALA A 109 -3.16 -19.42 -8.06
N MET A 110 -2.91 -20.56 -7.39
CA MET A 110 -3.72 -21.01 -6.26
C MET A 110 -3.74 -19.98 -5.13
N ALA A 111 -2.58 -19.44 -4.76
CA ALA A 111 -2.49 -18.43 -3.71
C ALA A 111 -3.24 -17.14 -4.09
N VAL A 112 -3.17 -16.71 -5.35
CA VAL A 112 -3.92 -15.56 -5.87
C VAL A 112 -5.42 -15.83 -5.86
N GLN A 113 -5.89 -16.99 -6.32
CA GLN A 113 -7.31 -17.35 -6.28
C GLN A 113 -7.91 -17.25 -4.87
N ILE A 114 -7.12 -17.59 -3.85
CA ILE A 114 -7.55 -17.54 -2.44
C ILE A 114 -7.47 -16.12 -1.88
N GLU A 115 -6.36 -15.43 -2.09
CA GLU A 115 -6.06 -14.19 -1.38
C GLU A 115 -6.53 -12.92 -2.12
N TYR A 116 -6.66 -12.97 -3.46
CA TYR A 116 -6.94 -11.80 -4.30
C TYR A 116 -8.15 -10.98 -3.86
N PRO A 117 -9.29 -11.56 -3.42
CA PRO A 117 -10.42 -10.77 -2.93
C PRO A 117 -10.06 -9.83 -1.78
N VAL A 118 -9.15 -10.25 -0.89
CA VAL A 118 -8.70 -9.45 0.26
C VAL A 118 -7.77 -8.33 -0.20
N TRP A 119 -6.89 -8.60 -1.16
CA TRP A 119 -6.03 -7.60 -1.77
C TRP A 119 -6.83 -6.54 -2.54
N TYR A 120 -7.77 -6.98 -3.37
CA TYR A 120 -8.63 -6.12 -4.17
C TYR A 120 -9.54 -5.23 -3.31
N SER A 121 -10.11 -5.78 -2.23
CA SER A 121 -10.95 -5.02 -1.30
C SER A 121 -10.16 -4.04 -0.42
N THR A 122 -8.83 -4.18 -0.33
CA THR A 122 -7.98 -3.26 0.40
C THR A 122 -7.55 -2.10 -0.50
N ALA A 123 -8.35 -1.04 -0.49
CA ALA A 123 -8.12 0.17 -1.31
C ALA A 123 -6.66 0.67 -1.24
N GLY A 124 -6.04 0.87 -2.41
CA GLY A 124 -4.67 1.39 -2.55
C GLY A 124 -3.56 0.36 -2.35
N ALA A 125 -3.85 -0.88 -1.93
CA ALA A 125 -2.80 -1.87 -1.65
C ALA A 125 -2.10 -2.37 -2.93
N LEU A 126 -2.87 -2.74 -3.95
CA LEU A 126 -2.33 -3.15 -5.25
C LEU A 126 -1.63 -1.99 -5.95
N ASP A 127 -2.23 -0.78 -5.94
CA ASP A 127 -1.63 0.43 -6.51
C ASP A 127 -0.27 0.74 -5.89
N LEU A 128 -0.14 0.59 -4.57
CA LEU A 128 1.12 0.82 -3.87
C LEU A 128 2.18 -0.20 -4.28
N ILE A 129 1.82 -1.47 -4.47
CA ILE A 129 2.75 -2.50 -4.97
C ILE A 129 3.14 -2.20 -6.42
N TYR A 130 2.17 -1.89 -7.26
CA TYR A 130 2.37 -1.57 -8.68
C TYR A 130 3.29 -0.36 -8.85
N ALA A 131 3.08 0.72 -8.09
CA ALA A 131 3.92 1.90 -8.09
C ALA A 131 5.38 1.60 -7.68
N CYS A 132 5.60 0.61 -6.83
CA CYS A 132 6.95 0.21 -6.42
C CYS A 132 7.63 -0.68 -7.47
N LEU A 133 6.90 -1.60 -8.11
CA LEU A 133 7.43 -2.52 -9.12
C LEU A 133 7.59 -1.85 -10.50
N GLY A 134 6.69 -0.93 -10.87
CA GLY A 134 6.73 -0.19 -12.14
C GLY A 134 7.92 0.76 -12.27
N LYS A 135 8.58 1.12 -11.17
CA LYS A 135 9.77 2.00 -11.17
C LYS A 135 11.09 1.26 -11.29
N SER A 136 11.16 -0.06 -11.07
CA SER A 136 12.36 -0.87 -11.33
C SER A 136 12.14 -2.38 -11.10
N ARG A 137 12.84 -3.22 -11.89
CA ARG A 137 13.06 -4.66 -11.59
C ARG A 137 14.04 -4.89 -10.43
N ASP A 138 14.63 -3.84 -9.88
CA ASP A 138 15.65 -3.89 -8.84
C ASP A 138 15.04 -3.85 -7.42
N LYS A 139 15.37 -4.86 -6.61
CA LYS A 139 14.86 -5.07 -5.24
C LYS A 139 15.20 -3.90 -4.31
N ASP A 140 16.32 -3.23 -4.54
CA ASP A 140 16.77 -2.08 -3.73
C ASP A 140 15.96 -0.81 -4.06
N HIS A 141 15.42 -0.72 -5.28
CA HIS A 141 14.62 0.43 -5.73
C HIS A 141 13.17 0.38 -5.22
N VAL A 142 12.55 -0.81 -5.19
CA VAL A 142 11.26 -1.05 -4.53
C VAL A 142 11.31 -0.60 -3.05
N CYS A 143 12.43 -0.91 -2.38
CA CYS A 143 12.70 -0.42 -1.03
C CYS A 143 12.89 1.10 -1.01
N ALA A 144 13.64 1.68 -1.93
CA ALA A 144 13.77 3.14 -2.02
C ALA A 144 12.40 3.84 -2.23
N CYS A 145 11.49 3.31 -3.06
CA CYS A 145 10.16 3.87 -3.30
C CYS A 145 9.26 3.84 -2.05
N LEU A 146 9.31 2.75 -1.28
CA LEU A 146 8.54 2.63 -0.03
C LEU A 146 9.12 3.50 1.11
N PHE A 147 10.42 3.78 1.10
CA PHE A 147 11.11 4.53 2.15
C PHE A 147 11.22 6.04 1.87
N ASN A 148 11.42 6.43 0.61
CA ASN A 148 11.58 7.81 0.18
C ASN A 148 10.23 8.39 -0.23
N GLY A 149 9.38 8.67 0.76
CA GLY A 149 8.18 9.51 0.60
C GLY A 149 8.42 10.90 -0.03
N HIS A 150 9.63 11.21 -0.51
CA HIS A 150 9.97 12.32 -1.39
C HIS A 150 9.33 12.24 -2.78
N ASP A 151 8.97 11.06 -3.29
CA ASP A 151 8.27 10.95 -4.59
C ASP A 151 6.81 10.54 -4.46
N VAL A 152 6.29 10.46 -3.24
CA VAL A 152 4.85 10.27 -2.99
C VAL A 152 4.15 11.63 -2.97
N ALA A 153 4.87 12.69 -2.59
CA ALA A 153 4.46 14.09 -2.79
C ALA A 153 4.55 14.50 -4.27
N GLY A 154 5.62 14.11 -4.98
CA GLY A 154 5.75 14.31 -6.44
C GLY A 154 4.71 13.53 -7.26
N MET A 155 4.37 12.29 -6.85
CA MET A 155 3.25 11.55 -7.44
C MET A 155 1.86 12.15 -7.14
N MET A 156 1.72 12.98 -6.10
CA MET A 156 0.47 13.76 -5.87
C MET A 156 0.46 15.10 -6.58
N GLU A 157 1.60 15.74 -6.85
CA GLU A 157 1.62 16.88 -7.78
C GLU A 157 1.17 16.45 -9.18
N LEU A 158 1.55 15.26 -9.65
CA LEU A 158 1.04 14.74 -10.92
C LEU A 158 -0.46 14.38 -10.87
N TYR A 159 -0.96 13.79 -9.78
CA TYR A 159 -2.39 13.44 -9.66
C TYR A 159 -3.31 14.64 -9.32
N LEU A 160 -2.78 15.73 -8.75
CA LEU A 160 -3.54 16.95 -8.44
C LEU A 160 -3.45 18.01 -9.56
N ASN A 161 -2.40 17.98 -10.39
CA ASN A 161 -2.29 18.85 -11.56
C ASN A 161 -3.07 18.35 -12.79
N ASP A 162 -3.55 17.10 -12.78
CA ASP A 162 -4.42 16.54 -13.84
C ASP A 162 -5.93 16.71 -13.56
N VAL A 163 -6.32 17.38 -12.46
CA VAL A 163 -7.73 17.65 -12.08
C VAL A 163 -8.01 19.16 -11.96
N VAL A 164 -7.29 20.00 -12.70
CA VAL A 164 -7.62 21.42 -12.92
C VAL A 164 -7.61 21.74 -14.40
#